data_AF-A0A2N8IRE3-F1
#
_entry.id   AF-A0A2N8IRE3-F1
#
_cell.length_a   1.000
_cell.length_b   1.000
_cell.length_c   1.000
_cell.angle_alpha   90.00
_cell.angle_beta   90.00
_cell.angle_gamma   90.00
#
_symmetry.space_group_name_H-M   'P 1'
#
loop_
_entity.id
_entity.type
_entity.pdbx_description
1 polymer ?
#
loop_
_entity_poly.entity_id
_entity_poly.type
_entity_poly.pdbx_seq_one_letter_code
_entity_poly.pdbx_strand_id
1 'polypeptide(L)'
;MNDPEIPDAEDLRKLVEEIAQTHIPFGMYGPAKYPPKGCPLMDVPQEYLAWFQAKGFPKGKLGRLMEQCLLLKGNGLDSLFDPFRKANGGRTKKNARRRVWDFENE
;
A
#
# COMPACT_ATOMS: atom_id res chain seq x y z
N MET A 1 29.96 -14.51 2.14
CA MET A 1 30.06 -13.05 1.96
C MET A 1 28.77 -12.45 2.46
N ASN A 2 28.75 -11.97 3.71
CA ASN A 2 27.70 -11.07 4.18
C ASN A 2 28.35 -9.70 4.23
N ASP A 3 28.10 -8.89 3.20
CA ASP A 3 28.49 -7.49 3.21
C ASP A 3 27.49 -6.75 4.10
N PRO A 4 27.91 -6.12 5.21
CA PRO A 4 26.99 -5.47 6.15
C PRO A 4 26.21 -4.29 5.54
N GLU A 5 26.59 -3.81 4.36
CA GLU A 5 25.88 -2.74 3.65
C GLU A 5 24.76 -3.27 2.74
N ILE A 6 24.80 -4.56 2.37
CA ILE A 6 23.80 -5.18 1.50
C ILE A 6 22.78 -5.92 2.39
N PRO A 7 21.50 -5.54 2.36
CA PRO A 7 20.48 -6.26 3.12
C PRO A 7 20.45 -7.72 2.69
N ASP A 8 20.42 -8.62 3.67
CA ASP A 8 20.34 -10.04 3.39
C ASP A 8 18.94 -10.43 2.86
N ALA A 9 18.80 -11.68 2.43
CA ALA A 9 17.53 -12.16 1.90
C ALA A 9 16.40 -12.13 2.94
N GLU A 10 16.72 -12.20 4.23
CA GLU A 10 15.75 -12.20 5.32
C GLU A 10 15.23 -10.80 5.60
N ASP A 11 16.09 -9.79 5.53
CA ASP A 11 15.70 -8.37 5.62
C ASP A 11 14.76 -7.98 4.49
N LEU A 12 15.02 -8.44 3.26
CA LEU A 12 14.14 -8.21 2.11
C LEU A 12 12.78 -8.88 2.30
N ARG A 13 12.75 -10.11 2.83
CA ARG A 13 11.50 -10.81 3.15
C ARG A 13 10.68 -10.05 4.17
N LYS A 14 11.30 -9.62 5.27
CA LYS A 14 10.64 -8.80 6.31
C LYS A 14 10.10 -7.50 5.73
N LEU A 15 10.85 -6.82 4.87
CA LEU A 15 10.39 -5.60 4.22
C LEU A 15 9.12 -5.84 3.39
N VAL A 16 9.11 -6.88 2.55
CA VAL A 16 7.94 -7.23 1.72
C VAL A 16 6.73 -7.58 2.60
N GLU A 17 6.95 -8.33 3.67
CA GLU A 17 5.90 -8.66 4.64
C GLU A 17 5.33 -7.42 5.35
N GLU A 18 6.19 -6.50 5.79
CA GLU A 18 5.77 -5.24 6.40
C GLU A 18 4.95 -4.39 5.42
N ILE A 19 5.36 -4.31 4.15
CA ILE A 19 4.60 -3.61 3.11
C ILE A 19 3.23 -4.27 2.92
N ALA A 20 3.17 -5.61 2.87
CA ALA A 20 1.93 -6.35 2.67
C ALA A 20 0.92 -6.18 3.83
N GLN A 21 1.41 -6.06 5.07
CA GLN A 21 0.58 -5.87 6.26
C GLN A 21 0.17 -4.40 6.48
N THR A 22 0.91 -3.45 5.91
CA THR A 22 0.65 -2.02 6.07
C THR A 22 -0.55 -1.56 5.24
N HIS A 23 -1.39 -0.70 5.83
CA HIS A 23 -2.54 -0.11 5.17
C HIS A 23 -2.40 1.42 5.10
N ILE A 24 -2.93 2.03 4.04
CA ILE A 24 -2.94 3.49 3.90
C ILE A 24 -4.00 4.09 4.83
N PRO A 25 -3.63 4.98 5.78
CA PRO A 25 -4.57 5.53 6.75
C PRO A 25 -5.28 6.80 6.28
N PHE A 26 -5.00 7.32 5.08
CA PHE A 26 -5.52 8.60 4.61
C PHE A 26 -5.72 8.69 3.08
N GLY A 27 -6.27 9.81 2.62
CA GLY A 27 -6.35 10.13 1.20
C GLY A 27 -7.31 9.21 0.43
N MET A 28 -7.06 9.07 -0.88
CA MET A 28 -7.94 8.29 -1.76
C MET A 28 -7.97 6.80 -1.37
N TYR A 29 -6.87 6.28 -0.83
CA TYR A 29 -6.74 4.88 -0.42
C TYR A 29 -6.97 4.67 1.08
N GLY A 30 -7.51 5.67 1.78
CA GLY A 30 -7.80 5.60 3.20
C GLY A 30 -9.08 4.83 3.56
N PRO A 31 -9.36 4.68 4.87
CA PRO A 31 -10.53 3.97 5.39
C PRO A 31 -11.89 4.43 4.85
N ALA A 32 -12.00 5.70 4.44
CA ALA A 32 -13.23 6.25 3.89
C ALA A 32 -13.68 5.51 2.62
N LYS A 33 -12.74 5.18 1.71
CA LYS A 33 -13.02 4.45 0.47
C LYS A 33 -12.75 2.95 0.57
N TYR A 34 -11.88 2.55 1.50
CA TYR A 34 -11.45 1.16 1.73
C TYR A 34 -11.62 0.78 3.21
N PRO A 35 -12.86 0.65 3.71
CA PRO A 35 -13.09 0.28 5.10
C PRO A 35 -12.69 -1.17 5.39
N PRO A 36 -12.32 -1.50 6.64
CA PRO A 36 -12.26 -0.61 7.80
C PRO A 36 -10.92 0.12 7.97
N LYS A 37 -9.80 -0.41 7.44
CA LYS A 37 -8.44 0.05 7.76
C LYS A 37 -7.75 0.87 6.67
N GLY A 38 -8.33 0.94 5.47
CA GLY A 38 -7.70 1.50 4.28
C GLY A 38 -7.34 0.42 3.26
N CYS A 39 -6.76 0.84 2.14
CA CYS A 39 -6.20 -0.05 1.14
C CYS A 39 -4.84 -0.58 1.63
N PRO A 40 -4.56 -1.89 1.54
CA PRO A 40 -3.22 -2.43 1.72
C PRO A 40 -2.21 -1.73 0.80
N LEU A 41 -1.04 -1.38 1.33
CA LEU A 41 0.00 -0.65 0.60
C LEU A 41 0.47 -1.40 -0.65
N MET A 42 0.49 -2.74 -0.59
CA MET A 42 0.80 -3.59 -1.74
C MET A 42 -0.19 -3.48 -2.92
N ASP A 43 -1.42 -3.04 -2.66
CA ASP A 43 -2.48 -2.90 -3.67
C ASP A 43 -2.65 -1.44 -4.13
N VAL A 44 -1.91 -0.51 -3.54
CA VAL A 44 -1.90 0.89 -3.96
C VAL A 44 -1.21 0.98 -5.34
N PRO A 45 -1.80 1.71 -6.30
CA PRO A 45 -1.17 1.94 -7.60
C PRO A 45 0.13 2.73 -7.50
N GLN A 46 1.07 2.42 -8.41
CA GLN A 46 2.38 3.03 -8.46
C GLN A 46 2.30 4.56 -8.63
N GLU A 47 1.35 5.04 -9.43
CA GLU A 47 1.14 6.46 -9.73
C GLU A 47 0.80 7.25 -8.48
N TYR A 48 0.05 6.64 -7.56
CA TYR A 48 -0.28 7.28 -6.29
C TYR A 48 0.96 7.43 -5.41
N LEU A 49 1.86 6.44 -5.42
CA LEU A 49 3.13 6.52 -4.69
C LEU A 49 4.11 7.49 -5.36
N ALA A 50 4.14 7.53 -6.69
CA ALA A 50 4.97 8.47 -7.47
C ALA A 50 4.56 9.93 -7.22
N TRP A 51 3.27 10.21 -7.02
CA TRP A 51 2.81 11.54 -6.60
C TRP A 51 3.43 11.97 -5.25
N PHE A 52 3.61 11.04 -4.31
CA PHE A 52 4.32 11.31 -3.06
C PHE A 52 5.83 11.47 -3.25
N GLN A 53 6.45 10.88 -4.28
CA GLN A 53 7.86 11.11 -4.59
C GLN A 53 8.14 12.59 -4.90
N ALA A 54 7.23 13.26 -5.62
CA ALA A 54 7.37 14.68 -5.94
C ALA A 54 6.98 15.60 -4.77
N LYS A 55 5.96 15.23 -3.98
CA LYS A 55 5.46 16.05 -2.87
C LYS A 55 6.20 15.85 -1.54
N GLY A 56 6.84 14.69 -1.39
CA GLY A 56 7.43 14.19 -0.14
C GLY A 56 6.54 13.14 0.52
N PHE A 57 7.16 12.04 0.96
CA PHE A 57 6.50 10.98 1.72
C PHE A 57 6.19 11.41 3.16
N PRO A 58 5.17 10.80 3.81
CA PRO A 58 4.93 11.00 5.24
C PRO A 58 6.17 10.68 6.09
N LYS A 59 6.38 11.38 7.20
CA LYS A 59 7.49 11.05 8.11
C LYS A 59 7.27 9.70 8.80
N GLY A 60 8.36 9.03 9.15
CA GLY A 60 8.35 7.78 9.92
C GLY A 60 8.23 6.51 9.07
N LYS A 61 7.84 5.41 9.72
CA LYS A 61 7.85 4.06 9.11
C LYS A 61 6.97 3.98 7.86
N LEU A 62 5.79 4.57 7.88
CA LEU A 62 4.84 4.51 6.77
C LEU A 62 5.43 5.11 5.48
N GLY A 63 6.05 6.30 5.54
CA GLY A 63 6.64 6.91 4.35
C GLY A 63 7.81 6.12 3.80
N ARG A 64 8.66 5.57 4.67
CA ARG A 64 9.74 4.66 4.26
C ARG A 64 9.17 3.44 3.53
N LEU A 65 8.13 2.80 4.07
CA LEU A 65 7.50 1.65 3.40
C LEU A 65 6.84 2.04 2.06
N MET A 66 6.23 3.23 1.97
CA MET A 66 5.66 3.74 0.72
C MET A 66 6.73 3.96 -0.36
N GLU A 67 7.87 4.51 0.01
CA GLU A 67 9.01 4.71 -0.88
C GLU A 67 9.59 3.36 -1.36
N GLN A 68 9.81 2.42 -0.44
CA GLN A 68 10.28 1.07 -0.81
C GLN A 68 9.28 0.34 -1.71
N CYS A 69 7.97 0.48 -1.44
CA CYS A 69 6.91 -0.07 -2.28
C CYS A 69 6.93 0.52 -3.70
N LEU A 70 7.17 1.84 -3.83
CA LEU A 70 7.33 2.50 -5.13
C LEU A 70 8.51 1.92 -5.90
N LEU A 71 9.66 1.75 -5.24
CA LEU A 71 10.85 1.16 -5.86
C LEU A 71 10.59 -0.27 -6.32
N LEU A 72 9.99 -1.13 -5.49
CA LEU A 72 9.67 -2.51 -5.86
C LEU A 72 8.75 -2.56 -7.09
N LYS A 73 7.68 -1.76 -7.10
CA LYS A 73 6.74 -1.69 -8.23
C LYS A 73 7.40 -1.14 -9.49
N GLY A 74 8.21 -0.10 -9.37
CA GLY A 74 8.96 0.49 -10.49
C GLY A 74 9.96 -0.46 -11.13
N ASN A 75 10.49 -1.43 -10.36
CA ASN A 75 11.36 -2.50 -10.85
C ASN A 75 10.59 -3.75 -11.34
N GLY A 76 9.26 -3.70 -11.41
CA GLY A 76 8.45 -4.83 -11.87
C GLY A 76 8.30 -5.98 -10.86
N LEU A 77 8.66 -5.76 -9.59
CA LEU A 77 8.59 -6.77 -8.53
C LEU A 77 7.22 -6.81 -7.83
N ASP A 78 6.15 -6.36 -8.50
CA ASP A 78 4.80 -6.36 -7.93
C ASP A 78 4.26 -7.78 -7.65
N SER A 79 4.75 -8.78 -8.38
CA SER A 79 4.37 -10.19 -8.21
C SER A 79 4.84 -10.77 -6.88
N LEU A 80 5.80 -10.15 -6.20
CA LEU A 80 6.21 -10.55 -4.83
C LEU A 80 5.04 -10.48 -3.84
N PHE A 81 4.03 -9.65 -4.12
CA PHE A 81 2.85 -9.50 -3.27
C PHE A 81 1.73 -10.50 -3.60
N ASP A 82 1.82 -11.28 -4.68
CA ASP A 82 0.76 -12.20 -5.10
C ASP A 82 0.40 -13.28 -4.07
N PRO A 83 1.36 -13.89 -3.34
CA PRO A 83 1.03 -14.82 -2.26
C PRO A 83 0.16 -14.16 -1.17
N PHE A 84 0.47 -12.91 -0.81
CA PHE A 84 -0.30 -12.15 0.19
C PHE A 84 -1.68 -11.75 -0.34
N ARG A 85 -1.79 -11.36 -1.61
CA ARG A 85 -3.09 -11.10 -2.26
C ARG A 85 -3.95 -12.35 -2.26
N LYS A 86 -3.39 -13.51 -2.61
CA LYS A 86 -4.11 -14.79 -2.61
C LYS A 86 -4.59 -15.16 -1.20
N ALA A 87 -3.74 -14.99 -0.19
CA ALA A 87 -4.10 -15.21 1.22
C ALA A 87 -5.22 -14.27 1.69
N ASN A 88 -5.24 -13.02 1.21
CA ASN A 88 -6.24 -12.01 1.56
C ASN A 88 -7.53 -12.05 0.70
N GLY A 89 -7.71 -13.07 -0.15
CA GLY A 89 -8.92 -13.22 -0.98
C GLY A 89 -8.93 -12.40 -2.28
N GLY A 90 -7.77 -11.91 -2.72
CA GLY A 90 -7.57 -11.18 -3.96
C GLY A 90 -7.18 -9.71 -3.76
N ARG A 91 -7.18 -8.93 -4.86
CA ARG A 91 -6.94 -7.49 -4.81
C ARG A 91 -8.07 -6.76 -4.08
N THR A 92 -7.68 -5.80 -3.25
CA THR A 92 -8.61 -4.97 -2.48
C THR A 92 -9.52 -4.17 -3.41
N LYS A 93 -10.84 -4.33 -3.23
CA LYS A 93 -11.84 -3.60 -4.03
C LYS A 93 -12.23 -2.32 -3.31
N LYS A 94 -12.36 -1.22 -4.08
CA LYS A 94 -12.97 0.02 -3.58
C LYS A 94 -14.39 -0.30 -3.11
N ASN A 95 -14.78 0.21 -1.94
CA ASN A 95 -16.17 0.08 -1.54
C ASN A 95 -17.01 1.01 -2.43
N ALA A 96 -17.88 0.42 -3.24
CA ALA A 96 -18.87 1.14 -4.02
C ALA A 96 -20.03 1.60 -3.12
N ARG A 97 -19.76 2.18 -1.94
CA ARG A 97 -20.81 2.64 -1.02
C ARG A 97 -21.79 3.48 -1.84
N ARG A 98 -23.01 2.96 -1.97
CA ARG A 98 -24.17 3.65 -2.54
C ARG A 98 -24.20 5.04 -1.91
N ARG A 99 -24.12 6.10 -2.72
CA ARG A 99 -24.64 7.40 -2.27
C ARG A 99 -26.12 7.17 -2.01
N VAL A 100 -26.49 6.95 -0.76
CA VAL A 100 -27.87 7.11 -0.33
C VAL A 100 -28.07 8.62 -0.33
N TRP A 101 -28.81 9.10 -1.32
CA TRP A 101 -29.30 10.47 -1.32
C TRP A 101 -30.54 10.48 -0.43
N ASP A 102 -30.41 10.99 0.80
CA ASP A 102 -31.57 11.30 1.63
C ASP A 102 -32.18 12.62 1.12
N PHE A 103 -33.10 12.52 0.16
CA PHE A 103 -33.94 13.63 -0.31
C PHE A 103 -35.13 13.83 0.63
N GLU A 104 -34.92 14.11 1.91
CA GLU A 104 -36.01 14.50 2.80
C GLU A 104 -35.54 15.56 3.80
N ASN A 105 -35.84 16.82 3.50
CA ASN A 105 -36.70 17.70 4.31
C ASN A 105 -36.58 19.13 3.76
N GLU A 106 -37.64 19.55 3.06
CA GLU A 106 -38.01 20.95 2.81
C GLU A 106 -38.93 21.42 3.94
#